data_AF-A0A956A4A4-F1
#
_entry.id   AF-A0A956A4A4-F1
#
_cell.length_a   1.000
_cell.length_b   1.000
_cell.length_c   1.000
_cell.angle_alpha   90.00
_cell.angle_beta   90.00
_cell.angle_gamma   90.00
#
_symmetry.space_group_name_H-M   'P 1'
#
loop_
_entity.id
_entity.type
_entity.pdbx_description
1 polymer ?
#
loop_
_entity_poly.entity_id
_entity_poly.type
_entity_poly.pdbx_seq_one_letter_code
_entity_poly.pdbx_strand_id
1 'polypeptide(L)'
;MKKRPFHILSEETVRRTPDPGDPPIDEAAENPYWTDWEEIPPHPAPEKGCIRRGLCCKSSPGWFAPGEVEGAAALKGMTPDDFVRRYLVVDSILVDDEPVHVFAPVKLGRDKKPAIPPATRADALYRALRGVCVFFKNDGCSIYEARPLECREYICTNKPADNPSHEDIARLWKDAAEAG
;
A
#
# COMPACT_ATOMS: atom_id res chain seq x y z
N MET A 1 21.79 20.57 5.53
CA MET A 1 20.64 20.52 4.59
C MET A 1 19.42 21.13 5.27
N LYS A 2 18.73 22.08 4.63
CA LYS A 2 17.46 22.62 5.17
C LYS A 2 16.36 21.57 4.96
N LYS A 3 15.76 21.04 6.05
CA LYS A 3 14.57 20.17 5.98
C LYS A 3 13.45 20.99 5.32
N ARG A 4 13.02 20.61 4.12
CA ARG A 4 11.79 21.19 3.53
C ARG A 4 10.61 20.51 4.25
N PRO A 5 9.66 21.27 4.82
CA PRO A 5 8.49 20.68 5.44
C PRO A 5 7.69 19.93 4.37
N PHE A 6 7.22 18.74 4.75
CA PHE A 6 6.34 17.94 3.92
C PHE A 6 4.99 18.67 3.82
N HIS A 7 4.54 18.99 2.62
CA HIS A 7 3.23 19.62 2.40
C HIS A 7 2.26 18.57 1.85
N ILE A 8 1.39 18.05 2.73
CA ILE A 8 0.22 17.26 2.35
C ILE A 8 -0.63 18.13 1.42
N LEU A 9 -0.99 17.61 0.24
CA LEU A 9 -1.66 18.37 -0.81
C LEU A 9 -3.11 18.75 -0.46
N SER A 10 -3.76 17.98 0.41
CA SER A 10 -5.07 18.30 0.97
C SER A 10 -5.30 17.58 2.30
N GLU A 11 -5.92 18.26 3.27
CA GLU A 11 -6.45 17.63 4.49
C GLU A 11 -7.80 16.94 4.25
N GLU A 12 -8.39 17.16 3.08
CA GLU A 12 -9.67 16.58 2.70
C GLU A 12 -9.56 15.07 2.50
N THR A 13 -10.43 14.34 3.19
CA THR A 13 -10.67 12.92 2.98
C THR A 13 -11.44 12.72 1.66
N VAL A 14 -10.77 12.18 0.64
CA VAL A 14 -11.40 11.95 -0.68
C VAL A 14 -12.13 10.61 -0.70
N ARG A 15 -13.46 10.64 -0.77
CA ARG A 15 -14.27 9.45 -1.09
C ARG A 15 -14.44 9.34 -2.60
N ARG A 16 -14.13 8.16 -3.18
CA ARG A 16 -14.45 7.90 -4.60
C ARG A 16 -15.96 7.86 -4.76
N THR A 17 -16.50 8.86 -5.44
CA THR A 17 -17.84 8.81 -6.01
C THR A 17 -17.75 8.13 -7.39
N PRO A 18 -18.65 7.21 -7.75
CA PRO A 18 -18.69 6.67 -9.10
C PRO A 18 -18.87 7.80 -10.12
N ASP A 19 -18.10 7.78 -11.20
CA ASP A 19 -18.22 8.79 -12.25
C ASP A 19 -19.52 8.59 -13.05
N PRO A 20 -20.14 9.65 -13.59
CA PRO A 20 -21.25 9.51 -14.54
C PRO A 20 -20.80 8.70 -15.76
N GLY A 21 -21.27 7.45 -15.87
CA GLY A 21 -20.88 6.52 -16.93
C GLY A 21 -20.11 5.28 -16.42
N ASP A 22 -19.72 5.24 -15.14
CA ASP A 22 -19.33 3.97 -14.52
C ASP A 22 -20.51 2.98 -14.63
N PRO A 23 -20.26 1.71 -15.01
CA PRO A 23 -21.31 0.71 -15.07
C PRO A 23 -21.94 0.51 -13.68
N PRO A 24 -23.25 0.19 -13.60
CA PRO A 24 -23.88 -0.13 -12.33
C PRO A 24 -23.11 -1.27 -11.64
N ILE A 25 -23.00 -1.20 -10.32
CA ILE A 25 -22.37 -2.26 -9.53
C ILE A 25 -23.25 -3.50 -9.66
N ASP A 26 -22.80 -4.46 -10.46
CA ASP A 26 -23.43 -5.77 -10.55
C ASP A 26 -23.06 -6.57 -9.31
N GLU A 27 -24.00 -6.73 -8.40
CA GLU A 27 -23.83 -7.50 -7.15
C GLU A 27 -23.59 -9.00 -7.42
N ALA A 28 -23.93 -9.49 -8.62
CA ALA A 28 -23.68 -10.85 -9.06
C ALA A 28 -22.38 -11.00 -9.87
N ALA A 29 -21.69 -9.90 -10.19
CA ALA A 29 -20.42 -9.99 -10.90
C ALA A 29 -19.38 -10.68 -10.02
N GLU A 30 -19.01 -11.91 -10.40
CA GLU A 30 -17.85 -12.58 -9.84
C GLU A 30 -16.65 -11.67 -10.00
N ASN A 31 -15.90 -11.50 -8.92
CA ASN A 31 -14.78 -10.58 -8.95
C ASN A 31 -13.76 -11.16 -9.97
N PRO A 32 -13.40 -10.40 -11.03
CA PRO A 32 -12.62 -10.91 -12.15
C PRO A 32 -11.16 -11.19 -11.78
N TYR A 33 -10.74 -10.83 -10.55
CA TYR A 33 -9.49 -11.30 -9.98
C TYR A 33 -9.57 -12.76 -9.49
N TRP A 34 -10.74 -13.42 -9.55
CA TRP A 34 -10.96 -14.80 -9.11
C TRP A 34 -11.49 -15.77 -10.17
N THR A 35 -11.80 -15.31 -11.37
CA THR A 35 -12.38 -16.16 -12.42
C THR A 35 -11.32 -16.88 -13.27
N ASP A 36 -10.07 -16.39 -13.29
CA ASP A 36 -8.97 -16.94 -14.11
C ASP A 36 -7.81 -17.49 -13.26
N TRP A 37 -8.09 -18.36 -12.27
CA TRP A 37 -7.06 -19.05 -11.48
C TRP A 37 -6.41 -20.20 -12.26
N GLU A 38 -5.81 -19.92 -13.41
CA GLU A 38 -4.73 -20.78 -13.88
C GLU A 38 -3.60 -20.77 -12.82
N GLU A 39 -2.96 -21.92 -12.58
CA GLU A 39 -1.80 -21.99 -11.68
C GLU A 39 -0.67 -21.09 -12.22
N ILE A 40 -0.63 -19.84 -11.74
CA ILE A 40 0.39 -18.86 -12.11
C ILE A 40 1.78 -19.44 -11.76
N PRO A 41 2.85 -19.30 -12.54
CA PRO A 41 4.17 -19.81 -12.12
C PRO A 41 4.68 -19.15 -10.81
N PRO A 42 5.55 -19.83 -10.02
CA PRO A 42 6.14 -19.27 -8.80
C PRO A 42 6.85 -17.92 -9.06
N HIS A 43 6.87 -17.04 -8.04
CA HIS A 43 7.55 -15.74 -8.15
C HIS A 43 9.01 -15.96 -8.57
N PRO A 44 9.63 -15.07 -9.37
CA PRO A 44 11.02 -15.24 -9.83
C PRO A 44 12.10 -15.25 -8.73
N ALA A 45 11.72 -14.94 -7.49
CA ALA A 45 12.60 -14.95 -6.31
C ALA A 45 11.83 -15.51 -5.08
N PRO A 46 11.47 -16.80 -5.08
CA PRO A 46 10.68 -17.40 -4.02
C PRO A 46 11.43 -17.48 -2.68
N GLU A 47 12.76 -17.53 -2.72
CA GLU A 47 13.66 -17.55 -1.56
C GLU A 47 13.56 -16.29 -0.70
N LYS A 48 13.07 -15.19 -1.27
CA LYS A 48 12.97 -13.90 -0.59
C LYS A 48 11.59 -13.67 0.07
N GLY A 49 10.72 -14.69 0.14
CA GLY A 49 9.49 -14.69 0.95
C GLY A 49 8.20 -14.31 0.21
N CYS A 50 8.26 -13.87 -1.05
CA CYS A 50 7.06 -13.65 -1.88
C CYS A 50 6.60 -14.96 -2.54
N ILE A 51 6.35 -15.98 -1.72
CA ILE A 51 6.03 -17.34 -2.17
C ILE A 51 4.72 -17.43 -2.95
N ARG A 52 3.80 -16.47 -2.76
CA ARG A 52 2.49 -16.40 -3.42
C ARG A 52 2.40 -15.40 -4.57
N ARG A 53 3.50 -15.21 -5.33
CA ARG A 53 3.39 -14.69 -6.71
C ARG A 53 2.77 -13.27 -6.79
N GLY A 54 2.96 -12.47 -5.75
CA GLY A 54 2.38 -11.13 -5.64
C GLY A 54 0.90 -11.07 -5.26
N LEU A 55 0.29 -12.12 -4.70
CA LEU A 55 -1.12 -12.08 -4.27
C LEU A 55 -1.42 -10.90 -3.31
N CYS A 56 -0.54 -10.65 -2.32
CA CYS A 56 -0.67 -9.47 -1.45
C CYS A 56 -0.58 -8.17 -2.27
N CYS A 57 0.35 -8.12 -3.22
CA CYS A 57 0.50 -7.00 -4.16
C CYS A 57 -0.70 -6.85 -5.12
N LYS A 58 -1.54 -7.87 -5.32
CA LYS A 58 -2.76 -7.79 -6.14
C LYS A 58 -4.01 -7.43 -5.34
N SER A 59 -3.92 -7.38 -4.01
CA SER A 59 -5.06 -7.16 -3.13
C SER A 59 -4.86 -5.98 -2.17
N SER A 60 -3.91 -6.09 -1.24
CA SER A 60 -3.63 -5.05 -0.25
C SER A 60 -2.13 -4.95 -0.03
N PRO A 61 -1.46 -3.92 -0.57
CA PRO A 61 -0.06 -3.69 -0.29
C PRO A 61 0.14 -3.32 1.18
N GLY A 62 1.26 -3.75 1.76
CA GLY A 62 1.59 -3.47 3.15
C GLY A 62 2.12 -2.06 3.37
N TRP A 63 2.11 -1.64 4.63
CA TRP A 63 2.48 -0.33 5.13
C TRP A 63 3.98 -0.20 5.36
N PHE A 64 4.50 1.00 5.08
CA PHE A 64 5.88 1.37 5.38
C PHE A 64 6.03 1.63 6.88
N ALA A 65 7.14 1.20 7.46
CA ALA A 65 7.60 1.64 8.77
C ALA A 65 8.33 3.00 8.67
N PRO A 66 8.58 3.68 9.81
CA PRO A 66 9.33 4.93 9.82
C PRO A 66 10.70 4.82 9.15
N GLY A 67 11.06 5.80 8.31
CA GLY A 67 12.35 5.88 7.61
C GLY A 67 12.48 4.99 6.36
N GLU A 68 11.49 4.15 6.05
CA GLU A 68 11.57 3.25 4.89
C GLU A 68 11.23 3.92 3.56
N VAL A 69 10.44 5.00 3.60
CA VAL A 69 10.08 5.77 2.40
C VAL A 69 11.33 6.36 1.74
N GLU A 70 12.30 6.78 2.54
CA GLU A 70 13.60 7.29 2.09
C GLU A 70 14.38 6.24 1.31
N GLY A 71 14.41 4.99 1.80
CA GLY A 71 15.07 3.88 1.13
C GLY A 71 14.40 3.55 -0.21
N ALA A 72 13.07 3.52 -0.24
CA ALA A 72 12.32 3.25 -1.48
C ALA A 72 12.43 4.39 -2.50
N ALA A 73 12.47 5.65 -2.05
CA ALA A 73 12.72 6.82 -2.88
C ALA A 73 14.13 6.79 -3.48
N ALA A 74 15.14 6.49 -2.67
CA ALA A 74 16.53 6.37 -3.11
C ALA A 74 16.69 5.27 -4.18
N LEU A 75 16.04 4.11 -4.00
CA LEU A 75 16.04 3.03 -4.98
C LEU A 75 15.46 3.46 -6.35
N LYS A 76 14.52 4.40 -6.36
CA LYS A 76 13.93 4.96 -7.58
C LYS A 76 14.64 6.22 -8.10
N GLY A 77 15.73 6.65 -7.45
CA GLY A 77 16.46 7.87 -7.83
C GLY A 77 15.63 9.15 -7.68
N MET A 78 14.77 9.22 -6.66
CA MET A 78 13.92 10.38 -6.40
C MET A 78 14.01 10.87 -4.96
N THR A 79 13.48 12.07 -4.71
CA THR A 79 13.34 12.57 -3.34
C THR A 79 12.20 11.86 -2.61
N PRO A 80 12.20 11.80 -1.27
CA PRO A 80 11.08 11.23 -0.51
C PRO A 80 9.74 11.91 -0.82
N ASP A 81 9.71 13.24 -0.98
CA ASP A 81 8.50 14.00 -1.32
C ASP A 81 7.96 13.62 -2.70
N ASP A 82 8.83 13.51 -3.72
CA ASP A 82 8.42 13.04 -5.06
C ASP A 82 7.89 11.60 -5.03
N PHE A 83 8.49 10.75 -4.19
CA PHE A 83 8.06 9.35 -4.07
C PHE A 83 6.65 9.25 -3.49
N VAL A 84 6.35 10.00 -2.43
CA VAL A 84 5.01 10.04 -1.83
C VAL A 84 3.99 10.60 -2.82
N ARG A 85 4.31 11.73 -3.48
CA ARG A 85 3.44 12.38 -4.49
C ARG A 85 3.09 11.49 -5.69
N ARG A 86 3.86 10.44 -5.93
CA ARG A 86 3.65 9.55 -7.08
C ARG A 86 3.07 8.21 -6.69
N TYR A 87 3.40 7.71 -5.50
CA TYR A 87 3.20 6.29 -5.20
C TYR A 87 2.52 5.98 -3.88
N LEU A 88 2.41 6.92 -2.94
CA LEU A 88 1.89 6.62 -1.61
C LEU A 88 0.62 7.42 -1.31
N VAL A 89 -0.21 6.86 -0.44
CA VAL A 89 -1.28 7.57 0.28
C VAL A 89 -0.93 7.61 1.77
N VAL A 90 -1.59 8.47 2.52
CA VAL A 90 -1.50 8.52 3.99
C VAL A 90 -2.73 7.83 4.57
N ASP A 91 -2.56 6.61 5.09
CA ASP A 91 -3.64 5.88 5.78
C ASP A 91 -3.62 6.22 7.28
N SER A 92 -4.66 5.79 8.02
CA SER A 92 -4.69 5.92 9.47
C SER A 92 -5.51 4.86 10.19
N ILE A 93 -5.06 4.52 11.38
CA ILE A 93 -5.80 3.75 12.39
C ILE A 93 -5.74 4.45 13.74
N LEU A 94 -6.64 4.07 14.65
CA LEU A 94 -6.54 4.46 16.06
C LEU A 94 -5.57 3.50 16.76
N VAL A 95 -4.64 4.06 17.51
CA VAL A 95 -3.74 3.34 18.44
C VAL A 95 -3.82 4.06 19.78
N ASP A 96 -4.38 3.38 20.78
CA ASP A 96 -4.67 3.95 22.10
C ASP A 96 -5.55 5.22 21.99
N ASP A 97 -6.64 5.13 21.22
CA ASP A 97 -7.61 6.20 20.93
C ASP A 97 -7.06 7.42 20.15
N GLU A 98 -5.81 7.36 19.69
CA GLU A 98 -5.18 8.43 18.91
C GLU A 98 -4.99 8.03 17.43
N PRO A 99 -5.29 8.92 16.47
CA PRO A 99 -5.06 8.63 15.06
C PRO A 99 -3.57 8.62 14.74
N VAL A 100 -3.07 7.49 14.28
CA VAL A 100 -1.70 7.35 13.78
C VAL A 100 -1.70 7.27 12.27
N HIS A 101 -0.86 8.09 11.63
CA HIS A 101 -0.73 8.19 10.19
C HIS A 101 0.44 7.36 9.68
N VAL A 102 0.22 6.64 8.59
CA VAL A 102 1.20 5.73 7.98
C VAL A 102 1.21 5.91 6.47
N PHE A 103 2.34 5.61 5.84
CA PHE A 103 2.40 5.57 4.37
C PHE A 103 2.05 4.19 3.84
N ALA A 104 1.12 4.13 2.90
CA ALA A 104 0.74 2.91 2.20
C ALA A 104 0.91 3.10 0.68
N PRO A 105 1.40 2.07 -0.07
CA PRO A 105 1.47 2.13 -1.53
C PRO A 105 0.08 2.27 -2.14
N VAL A 106 -0.08 3.16 -3.13
CA VAL A 106 -1.29 3.35 -3.91
C VAL A 106 -1.78 2.03 -4.50
N LYS A 107 -3.08 1.77 -4.35
CA LYS A 107 -3.83 0.71 -5.03
C LYS A 107 -4.32 1.21 -6.40
N LEU A 108 -4.12 0.41 -7.44
CA LEU A 108 -4.63 0.66 -8.79
C LEU A 108 -5.96 -0.08 -9.00
N GLY A 109 -6.91 0.61 -9.63
CA GLY A 109 -8.17 0.04 -10.09
C GLY A 109 -7.99 -0.81 -11.36
N ARG A 110 -9.11 -1.37 -11.86
CA ARG A 110 -9.12 -2.18 -13.10
C ARG A 110 -8.67 -1.37 -14.33
N ASP A 111 -8.94 -0.08 -14.35
CA ASP A 111 -8.52 0.87 -15.38
C ASP A 111 -7.04 1.29 -15.25
N LYS A 112 -6.30 0.67 -14.32
CA LYS A 112 -4.90 0.94 -14.00
C LYS A 112 -4.65 2.36 -13.45
N LYS A 113 -5.70 3.10 -13.07
CA LYS A 113 -5.58 4.39 -12.41
C LYS A 113 -5.53 4.22 -10.88
N PRO A 114 -4.96 5.18 -10.14
CA PRO A 114 -5.04 5.19 -8.68
C PRO A 114 -6.50 5.11 -8.21
N ALA A 115 -6.80 4.17 -7.32
CA ALA A 115 -8.11 4.06 -6.67
C ALA A 115 -8.38 5.26 -5.74
N ILE A 116 -7.31 5.81 -5.16
CA ILE A 116 -7.26 7.09 -4.46
C ILE A 116 -6.05 7.85 -4.99
N PRO A 117 -6.14 9.18 -5.22
CA PRO A 117 -4.99 9.97 -5.65
C PRO A 117 -3.78 9.82 -4.71
N PRO A 118 -2.54 9.79 -5.21
CA PRO A 118 -1.36 9.80 -4.35
C PRO A 118 -1.24 11.10 -3.53
N ALA A 119 -0.46 11.04 -2.44
CA ALA A 119 -0.26 12.13 -1.48
C ALA A 119 -1.54 12.73 -0.87
N THR A 120 -2.63 11.95 -0.80
CA THR A 120 -3.83 12.30 -0.06
C THR A 120 -3.97 11.44 1.20
N ARG A 121 -4.75 11.94 2.17
CA ARG A 121 -5.22 11.14 3.29
C ARG A 121 -6.33 10.21 2.82
N ALA A 122 -6.15 8.93 3.08
CA ALA A 122 -7.10 7.87 2.78
C ALA A 122 -8.02 7.63 3.98
N ASP A 123 -9.29 7.32 3.73
CA ASP A 123 -10.20 6.87 4.79
C ASP A 123 -10.16 5.34 4.97
N ALA A 124 -10.96 4.85 5.91
CA ALA A 124 -11.11 3.43 6.16
C ALA A 124 -11.57 2.63 4.93
N LEU A 125 -12.20 3.26 3.92
CA LEU A 125 -12.60 2.58 2.69
C LEU A 125 -11.36 2.13 1.92
N TYR A 126 -10.25 2.88 1.96
CA TYR A 126 -9.01 2.47 1.33
C TYR A 126 -8.53 1.10 1.78
N ARG A 127 -8.65 0.80 3.08
CA ARG A 127 -8.29 -0.50 3.65
C ARG A 127 -9.19 -1.63 3.14
N ALA A 128 -10.49 -1.34 2.96
CA ALA A 128 -11.45 -2.29 2.41
C ALA A 128 -11.32 -2.48 0.88
N LEU A 129 -10.85 -1.47 0.16
CA LEU A 129 -10.60 -1.55 -1.28
C LEU A 129 -9.51 -2.57 -1.59
N ARG A 130 -9.77 -3.43 -2.56
CA ARG A 130 -8.74 -4.28 -3.17
C ARG A 130 -8.25 -3.64 -4.45
N GLY A 131 -6.95 -3.70 -4.68
CA GLY A 131 -6.36 -3.20 -5.92
C GLY A 131 -4.91 -3.63 -6.08
N VAL A 132 -4.43 -3.54 -7.31
CA VAL A 132 -3.04 -3.89 -7.62
C VAL A 132 -2.13 -2.79 -7.11
N CYS A 133 -1.17 -3.14 -6.27
CA CYS A 133 -0.13 -2.25 -5.78
C CYS A 133 0.57 -1.55 -6.95
N VAL A 134 0.73 -0.23 -6.85
CA VAL A 134 1.41 0.59 -7.87
C VAL A 134 2.83 0.09 -8.20
N PHE A 135 3.49 -0.56 -7.25
CA PHE A 135 4.82 -1.12 -7.44
C PHE A 135 4.85 -2.51 -8.08
N PHE A 136 3.71 -3.19 -8.22
CA PHE A 136 3.65 -4.49 -8.88
C PHE A 136 3.73 -4.33 -10.40
N LYS A 137 4.86 -4.71 -10.98
CA LYS A 137 5.20 -4.57 -12.41
C LYS A 137 5.89 -5.84 -12.88
N ASN A 138 5.54 -6.32 -14.09
CA ASN A 138 6.16 -7.49 -14.72
C ASN A 138 6.23 -8.70 -13.74
N ASP A 139 5.11 -8.97 -13.07
CA ASP A 139 4.95 -10.04 -12.08
C ASP A 139 5.87 -9.98 -10.84
N GLY A 140 6.43 -8.80 -10.54
CA GLY A 140 7.28 -8.58 -9.38
C GLY A 140 7.11 -7.20 -8.73
N CYS A 141 7.69 -7.03 -7.54
CA CYS A 141 7.73 -5.73 -6.88
C CYS A 141 8.89 -4.89 -7.43
N SER A 142 8.58 -3.74 -8.03
CA SER A 142 9.58 -2.83 -8.60
C SER A 142 10.39 -2.05 -7.56
N ILE A 143 10.11 -2.24 -6.26
CA ILE A 143 10.91 -1.75 -5.13
C ILE A 143 11.31 -2.90 -4.20
N TYR A 144 11.53 -4.10 -4.74
CA TYR A 144 11.68 -5.33 -3.95
C TYR A 144 12.64 -5.23 -2.74
N GLU A 145 13.81 -4.62 -2.96
CA GLU A 145 14.87 -4.44 -1.95
C GLU A 145 14.54 -3.38 -0.89
N ALA A 146 13.61 -2.48 -1.19
CA ALA A 146 13.14 -1.40 -0.31
C ALA A 146 11.61 -1.50 -0.08
N ARG A 147 11.06 -2.71 -0.15
CA ARG A 147 9.62 -2.93 0.03
C ARG A 147 9.24 -2.63 1.48
N PRO A 148 7.97 -2.23 1.75
CA PRO A 148 7.52 -1.92 3.10
C PRO A 148 7.80 -3.05 4.10
N LEU A 149 8.04 -2.72 5.37
CA LEU A 149 8.27 -3.70 6.45
C LEU A 149 7.21 -4.79 6.45
N GLU A 150 5.94 -4.41 6.40
CA GLU A 150 4.83 -5.37 6.36
C GLU A 150 4.97 -6.32 5.16
N CYS A 151 5.36 -5.82 3.98
CA CYS A 151 5.60 -6.67 2.81
C CYS A 151 6.86 -7.55 2.92
N ARG A 152 7.82 -7.22 3.78
CA ARG A 152 9.01 -8.07 4.02
C ARG A 152 8.70 -9.21 4.98
N GLU A 153 7.99 -8.89 6.04
CA GLU A 153 7.69 -9.82 7.14
C GLU A 153 6.44 -10.66 6.87
N TYR A 154 5.56 -10.25 5.97
CA TYR A 154 4.35 -11.02 5.65
C TYR A 154 4.69 -12.34 4.94
N ILE A 155 4.30 -13.45 5.57
CA ILE A 155 4.42 -14.81 5.04
C ILE A 155 3.03 -15.32 4.68
N CYS A 156 2.81 -15.61 3.41
CA CYS A 156 1.46 -15.93 2.91
C CYS A 156 0.89 -17.27 3.40
N THR A 157 1.73 -18.15 3.95
CA THR A 157 1.33 -19.43 4.55
C THR A 157 1.09 -19.33 6.05
N ASN A 158 1.45 -18.21 6.68
CA ASN A 158 1.18 -17.96 8.09
C ASN A 158 -0.32 -17.74 8.30
N LYS A 159 -0.79 -18.02 9.53
CA LYS A 159 -2.11 -17.55 9.93
C LYS A 159 -2.07 -16.02 10.01
N PRO A 160 -3.21 -15.33 9.81
CA PRO A 160 -3.24 -13.87 9.91
C PRO A 160 -2.64 -13.32 11.22
N ALA A 161 -2.84 -14.01 12.35
CA ALA A 161 -2.30 -13.61 13.65
C ALA A 161 -0.78 -13.77 13.78
N ASP A 162 -0.14 -14.53 12.89
CA ASP A 162 1.32 -14.74 12.87
C ASP A 162 2.01 -13.82 11.84
N ASN A 163 1.28 -12.89 11.23
CA ASN A 163 1.81 -11.84 10.36
C ASN A 163 1.75 -10.49 11.09
N PRO A 164 2.59 -9.51 10.72
CA PRO A 164 2.47 -8.16 11.27
C PRO A 164 1.07 -7.61 11.00
N SER A 165 0.46 -7.05 12.03
CA SER A 165 -0.79 -6.33 11.90
C SER A 165 -0.53 -4.87 11.51
N HIS A 166 -1.54 -4.21 10.96
CA HIS A 166 -1.51 -2.77 10.76
C HIS A 166 -1.28 -2.01 12.09
N GLU A 167 -1.78 -2.52 13.22
CA GLU A 167 -1.56 -1.93 14.54
C GLU A 167 -0.08 -2.00 14.93
N ASP A 168 0.61 -3.11 14.67
CA ASP A 168 2.05 -3.24 14.92
C ASP A 168 2.84 -2.18 14.14
N ILE A 169 2.52 -1.99 12.85
CA ILE A 169 3.19 -0.97 12.02
C ILE A 169 2.85 0.45 12.48
N ALA A 170 1.60 0.71 12.87
CA ALA A 170 1.23 2.03 13.39
C ALA A 170 1.90 2.34 14.73
N ARG A 171 2.05 1.36 15.63
CA ARG A 171 2.81 1.55 16.88
C ARG A 171 4.25 2.01 16.61
N LEU A 172 4.92 1.45 15.59
CA LEU A 172 6.25 1.93 15.17
C LEU A 172 6.24 3.42 14.80
N TRP A 173 5.21 3.89 14.09
CA TRP A 173 5.06 5.31 13.75
C TRP A 173 4.79 6.19 14.96
N LYS A 174 3.97 5.72 15.90
CA LYS A 174 3.71 6.43 17.17
C LYS A 174 5.01 6.59 17.97
N ASP A 175 5.72 5.49 18.20
CA ASP A 175 6.99 5.49 18.94
C ASP A 175 8.04 6.41 18.30
N ALA A 176 8.14 6.39 16.96
CA ALA A 176 9.06 7.25 16.23
C ALA A 176 8.69 8.75 16.31
N ALA A 177 7.41 9.09 16.39
CA ALA A 177 6.95 10.46 16.56
C ALA A 177 7.20 10.99 17.97
N GLU A 178 7.12 10.14 18.99
CA GLU A 178 7.41 10.49 20.39
C GLU A 178 8.92 10.63 20.67
N ALA A 179 9.76 9.95 19.90
CA ALA A 179 11.21 9.97 20.05
C ALA A 179 11.92 11.19 19.41
N GLY A 180 11.22 11.99 18.59
CA GLY A 180 11.79 13.06 17.75
C GLY A 180 11.44 14.47 18.21
#